data_AF-A0A3D0IF07-F1
#
_entry.id   AF-A0A3D0IF07-F1
#
_cell.length_a   1.000
_cell.length_b   1.000
_cell.length_c   1.000
_cell.angle_alpha   90.00
_cell.angle_beta   90.00
_cell.angle_gamma   90.00
#
_symmetry.space_group_name_H-M   'P 1'
#
loop_
_entity.id
_entity.type
_entity.pdbx_description
1 polymer ?
#
loop_
_entity_poly.entity_id
_entity_poly.type
_entity_poly.pdbx_seq_one_letter_code
_entity_poly.pdbx_strand_id
1 'polypeptide(L)'
;NDLLSLLPVSEFVDYEKGQVHFEDAEFQQLLELVRKYGSPRTHEQLAKEMEDERNVRPDSGVLFRENMLAFTLESFVDLFSYARAKERLGGKGVFCGIPSRSGGSMMARVSISMAISASSRNQKEAWEFLRFMVSDEQQEMMTESLNCNFIPVSRKALDLQNEKWMEFNRERIENYVPDPRYPDEKPLEITEETLSEYMKILESIRLVSSSDPELMSIVMEDAAGYFTDQRSLDEVCRTISNRAKTIVQERG
;
A
#
# COMPACT_ATOMS: atom_id res chain seq x y z
N ASN A 1 13.63 -11.12 -3.25
CA ASN A 1 12.45 -11.26 -4.12
C ASN A 1 11.25 -10.46 -3.63
N ASP A 2 10.96 -10.45 -2.32
CA ASP A 2 9.76 -9.78 -1.81
C ASP A 2 9.69 -8.28 -2.18
N LEU A 3 10.80 -7.53 -2.11
CA LEU A 3 10.86 -6.13 -2.55
C LEU A 3 10.41 -5.91 -4.01
N LEU A 4 10.78 -6.83 -4.91
CA LEU A 4 10.45 -6.74 -6.34
C LEU A 4 8.93 -6.91 -6.56
N SER A 5 8.27 -7.72 -5.75
CA SER A 5 6.81 -7.90 -5.81
C SER A 5 6.02 -6.68 -5.33
N LEU A 6 6.67 -5.73 -4.62
CA LEU A 6 6.04 -4.53 -4.09
C LEU A 6 6.05 -3.36 -5.08
N LEU A 7 6.69 -3.53 -6.24
CA LEU A 7 6.91 -2.44 -7.16
C LEU A 7 5.64 -2.09 -7.92
N PRO A 8 5.35 -0.79 -8.09
CA PRO A 8 4.33 -0.34 -9.01
C PRO A 8 4.90 -0.43 -10.43
N VAL A 9 5.00 -1.64 -11.00
CA VAL A 9 5.57 -1.88 -12.34
C VAL A 9 4.85 -1.09 -13.45
N SER A 10 3.59 -0.74 -13.22
CA SER A 10 2.80 0.14 -14.08
C SER A 10 3.33 1.57 -14.16
N GLU A 11 4.11 2.06 -13.19
CA GLU A 11 4.77 3.38 -13.29
C GLU A 11 5.88 3.43 -14.34
N PHE A 12 6.36 2.26 -14.77
CA PHE A 12 7.33 2.14 -15.85
C PHE A 12 6.66 2.01 -17.21
N VAL A 13 5.35 2.25 -17.30
CA VAL A 13 4.58 2.17 -18.54
C VAL A 13 3.73 3.41 -18.73
N ASP A 14 3.89 4.06 -19.89
CA ASP A 14 2.94 5.06 -20.40
C ASP A 14 1.97 4.34 -21.34
N TYR A 15 0.82 3.94 -20.80
CA TYR A 15 -0.21 3.23 -21.56
C TYR A 15 -0.85 4.10 -22.66
N GLU A 16 -0.89 5.43 -22.49
CA GLU A 16 -1.44 6.32 -23.50
C GLU A 16 -0.53 6.45 -24.72
N LYS A 17 0.78 6.50 -24.49
CA LYS A 17 1.79 6.60 -25.57
C LYS A 17 2.33 5.25 -26.02
N GLY A 18 1.97 4.16 -25.35
CA GLY A 18 2.51 2.82 -25.57
C GLY A 18 4.03 2.73 -25.33
N GLN A 19 4.55 3.50 -24.37
CA GLN A 19 5.98 3.57 -24.05
C GLN A 19 6.29 2.82 -22.75
N VAL A 20 7.51 2.28 -22.65
CA VAL A 20 7.99 1.57 -21.46
C VAL A 20 9.35 2.12 -21.04
N HIS A 21 9.64 2.04 -19.74
CA HIS A 21 10.75 2.73 -19.08
C HIS A 21 11.62 1.78 -18.24
N PHE A 22 11.64 0.49 -18.57
CA PHE A 22 12.41 -0.54 -17.84
C PHE A 22 13.92 -0.51 -18.14
N GLU A 23 14.37 0.29 -19.10
CA GLU A 23 15.78 0.55 -19.37
C GLU A 23 16.29 1.82 -18.66
N ASP A 24 15.39 2.61 -18.06
CA ASP A 24 15.75 3.86 -17.38
C ASP A 24 16.54 3.57 -16.08
N ALA A 25 17.37 4.54 -15.68
CA ALA A 25 18.28 4.40 -14.54
C ALA A 25 17.56 4.08 -13.22
N GLU A 26 16.34 4.59 -13.03
CA GLU A 26 15.56 4.33 -11.82
C GLU A 26 15.18 2.86 -11.68
N PHE A 27 14.83 2.17 -12.77
CA PHE A 27 14.51 0.74 -12.73
C PHE A 27 15.77 -0.10 -12.49
N GLN A 28 16.89 0.28 -13.11
CA GLN A 28 18.18 -0.36 -12.92
C GLN A 28 18.64 -0.29 -11.45
N GLN A 29 18.63 0.92 -10.86
CA GLN A 29 18.97 1.13 -9.44
C GLN A 29 18.11 0.28 -8.51
N LEU A 30 16.84 0.10 -8.88
CA LEU A 30 15.93 -0.69 -8.10
C LEU A 30 16.27 -2.19 -8.13
N LEU A 31 16.62 -2.75 -9.30
CA LEU A 31 17.14 -4.11 -9.38
C LEU A 31 18.45 -4.26 -8.59
N GLU A 32 19.35 -3.27 -8.64
CA GLU A 32 20.57 -3.26 -7.83
C GLU A 32 20.27 -3.26 -6.32
N LEU A 33 19.29 -2.50 -5.86
CA LEU A 33 18.84 -2.50 -4.46
C LEU A 33 18.29 -3.86 -4.04
N VAL A 34 17.45 -4.48 -4.88
CA VAL A 34 16.93 -5.83 -4.62
C VAL A 34 18.07 -6.84 -4.57
N ARG A 35 19.06 -6.73 -5.45
CA ARG A 35 20.22 -7.62 -5.44
C ARG A 35 21.10 -7.41 -4.21
N LYS A 36 21.33 -6.16 -3.81
CA LYS A 36 22.23 -5.80 -2.70
C LYS A 36 21.65 -6.12 -1.33
N TYR A 37 20.35 -5.84 -1.13
CA TYR A 37 19.69 -5.94 0.17
C TYR A 37 18.64 -7.04 0.24
N GLY A 38 18.32 -7.68 -0.88
CA GLY A 38 17.38 -8.78 -0.92
C GLY A 38 17.91 -10.01 -0.18
N SER A 39 16.98 -10.79 0.34
CA SER A 39 17.24 -12.08 0.96
C SER A 39 16.77 -13.20 0.03
N PRO A 40 17.49 -14.34 -0.03
CA PRO A 40 16.99 -15.56 -0.66
C PRO A 40 15.86 -16.20 0.15
N ARG A 41 15.78 -15.89 1.45
CA ARG A 41 14.66 -16.27 2.32
C ARG A 41 13.50 -15.30 2.13
N THR A 42 12.30 -15.83 1.91
CA THR A 42 11.05 -15.07 1.88
C THR A 42 10.59 -14.70 3.29
N HIS A 43 9.70 -13.71 3.41
CA HIS A 43 9.02 -13.40 4.67
C HIS A 43 8.35 -14.64 5.29
N GLU A 44 7.76 -15.52 4.47
CA GLU A 44 7.13 -16.77 4.91
C GLU A 44 8.13 -17.73 5.56
N GLN A 45 9.31 -17.89 4.94
CA GLN A 45 10.36 -18.76 5.47
C GLN A 45 10.89 -18.24 6.80
N LEU A 46 11.09 -16.92 6.90
CA LEU A 46 11.50 -16.29 8.17
C LEU A 46 10.44 -16.44 9.26
N ALA A 47 9.16 -16.25 8.93
CA ALA A 47 8.07 -16.42 9.87
C ALA A 47 7.99 -17.87 10.38
N LYS A 48 8.16 -18.84 9.49
CA LYS A 48 8.14 -20.27 9.83
C LYS A 48 9.31 -20.68 10.72
N GLU A 49 10.53 -20.22 10.43
CA GLU A 49 11.71 -20.50 11.27
C GLU A 49 11.46 -20.06 12.74
N MET A 50 10.90 -18.87 12.93
CA MET A 50 10.56 -18.36 14.27
C MET A 50 9.36 -19.07 14.90
N GLU A 51 8.37 -19.48 14.09
CA GLU A 51 7.25 -20.29 14.55
C GLU A 51 7.73 -21.63 15.11
N ASP A 52 8.65 -22.31 14.41
CA ASP A 52 9.22 -23.59 14.84
C ASP A 52 10.01 -23.45 16.17
N GLU A 53 10.64 -22.30 16.41
CA GLU A 53 11.37 -22.01 17.65
C GLU A 53 10.46 -21.63 18.83
N ARG A 54 9.40 -20.85 18.57
CA ARG A 54 8.59 -20.21 19.63
C ARG A 54 7.20 -20.80 19.78
N ASN A 55 6.83 -21.72 18.90
CA ASN A 55 5.49 -22.32 18.79
C ASN A 55 4.37 -21.27 18.58
N VAL A 56 4.74 -20.11 18.02
CA VAL A 56 3.84 -18.98 17.71
C VAL A 56 4.34 -18.32 16.43
N ARG A 57 3.47 -18.24 15.43
CA ARG A 57 3.78 -17.59 14.15
C ARG A 57 3.86 -16.07 14.31
N PRO A 58 5.01 -15.43 14.04
CA PRO A 58 5.11 -13.98 14.10
C PRO A 58 4.42 -13.31 12.91
N ASP A 59 3.81 -12.16 13.14
CA ASP A 59 3.41 -11.27 12.05
C ASP A 59 4.61 -10.44 11.54
N SER A 60 4.41 -9.75 10.41
CA SER A 60 5.45 -8.89 9.81
C SER A 60 5.93 -7.77 10.74
N GLY A 61 5.07 -7.28 11.63
CA GLY A 61 5.43 -6.28 12.64
C GLY A 61 6.36 -6.82 13.71
N VAL A 62 6.16 -8.08 14.15
CA VAL A 62 7.09 -8.78 15.05
C VAL A 62 8.44 -8.95 14.37
N LEU A 63 8.45 -9.48 13.14
CA LEU A 63 9.68 -9.65 12.36
C LEU A 63 10.44 -8.31 12.19
N PHE A 64 9.72 -7.23 11.92
CA PHE A 64 10.28 -5.89 11.80
C PHE A 64 10.88 -5.39 13.13
N ARG A 65 10.17 -5.52 14.26
CA ARG A 65 10.65 -5.06 15.58
C ARG A 65 11.88 -5.82 16.10
N GLU A 66 12.07 -7.04 15.62
CA GLU A 66 13.24 -7.89 15.91
C GLU A 66 14.38 -7.72 14.88
N ASN A 67 14.29 -6.72 14.00
CA ASN A 67 15.27 -6.40 12.96
C ASN A 67 15.49 -7.54 11.94
N MET A 68 14.50 -8.42 11.76
CA MET A 68 14.54 -9.49 10.75
C MET A 68 14.08 -8.99 9.38
N LEU A 69 13.27 -7.92 9.35
CA LEU A 69 12.85 -7.23 8.13
C LEU A 69 13.35 -5.78 8.15
N ALA A 70 13.90 -5.33 7.02
CA ALA A 70 14.27 -3.93 6.82
C ALA A 70 13.05 -3.05 6.44
N PHE A 71 12.00 -3.66 5.87
CA PHE A 71 10.75 -3.00 5.49
C PHE A 71 9.60 -4.03 5.52
N THR A 72 8.38 -3.54 5.66
CA THR A 72 7.14 -4.32 5.48
C THR A 72 6.13 -3.48 4.73
N LEU A 73 5.26 -4.12 3.94
CA LEU A 73 4.09 -3.43 3.41
C LEU A 73 3.10 -3.17 4.53
N GLU A 74 2.58 -1.95 4.56
CA GLU A 74 1.48 -1.57 5.43
C GLU A 74 0.43 -0.84 4.61
N SER A 75 -0.84 -1.06 4.95
CA SER A 75 -1.97 -0.32 4.40
C SER A 75 -2.94 -0.01 5.52
N PHE A 76 -3.46 1.20 5.53
CA PHE A 76 -4.48 1.64 6.48
C PHE A 76 -5.64 2.26 5.71
N VAL A 77 -6.83 2.12 6.29
CA VAL A 77 -8.11 2.48 5.66
C VAL A 77 -8.86 3.56 6.44
N ASP A 78 -8.33 3.98 7.58
CA ASP A 78 -8.87 5.00 8.48
C ASP A 78 -7.79 5.44 9.49
N LEU A 79 -8.11 6.43 10.32
CA LEU A 79 -7.22 6.94 11.37
C LEU A 79 -6.84 5.87 12.40
N PHE A 80 -7.76 4.97 12.75
CA PHE A 80 -7.53 3.94 13.76
C PHE A 80 -6.54 2.87 13.29
N SER A 81 -6.68 2.38 12.06
CA SER A 81 -5.75 1.45 11.43
C SER A 81 -4.38 2.08 11.20
N TYR A 82 -4.32 3.38 10.87
CA TYR A 82 -3.06 4.14 10.85
C TYR A 82 -2.39 4.18 12.22
N ALA A 83 -3.12 4.56 13.27
CA ALA A 83 -2.60 4.62 14.63
C ALA A 83 -2.09 3.25 15.12
N ARG A 84 -2.84 2.17 14.83
CA ARG A 84 -2.38 0.79 15.10
C ARG A 84 -1.10 0.44 14.35
N ALA A 85 -0.98 0.81 13.08
CA ALA A 85 0.22 0.57 12.31
C ALA A 85 1.42 1.33 12.92
N LYS A 86 1.24 2.60 13.31
CA LYS A 86 2.26 3.41 13.99
C LYS A 86 2.69 2.78 15.32
N GLU A 87 1.75 2.33 16.15
CA GLU A 87 2.04 1.63 17.41
C GLU A 87 2.83 0.33 17.18
N ARG A 88 2.46 -0.47 16.18
CA ARG A 88 3.20 -1.70 15.82
C ARG A 88 4.66 -1.42 15.45
N LEU A 89 4.98 -0.26 14.87
CA LEU A 89 6.36 0.12 14.59
C LEU A 89 7.15 0.44 15.87
N GLY A 90 6.48 0.69 17.00
CA GLY A 90 7.11 0.90 18.32
C GLY A 90 8.13 2.04 18.32
N GLY A 91 7.94 3.06 17.48
CA GLY A 91 8.89 4.16 17.29
C GLY A 91 10.20 3.80 16.57
N LYS A 92 10.34 2.56 16.06
CA LYS A 92 11.54 2.08 15.36
C LYS A 92 11.49 2.21 13.83
N GLY A 93 10.32 2.56 13.28
CA GLY A 93 10.09 2.63 11.84
C GLY A 93 9.42 3.92 11.42
N VAL A 94 9.47 4.19 10.11
CA VAL A 94 8.79 5.31 9.46
C VAL A 94 8.06 4.81 8.22
N PHE A 95 6.96 5.45 7.87
CA PHE A 95 6.30 5.21 6.59
C PHE A 95 7.05 6.02 5.51
N CYS A 96 7.79 5.34 4.62
CA CYS A 96 8.60 5.96 3.58
C CYS A 96 7.99 5.89 2.16
N GLY A 97 6.86 5.19 2.00
CA GLY A 97 6.20 5.01 0.72
C GLY A 97 6.80 3.85 -0.07
N ILE A 98 6.24 3.61 -1.23
CA ILE A 98 6.73 2.57 -2.15
C ILE A 98 7.78 3.19 -3.07
N PRO A 99 8.91 2.50 -3.31
CA PRO A 99 9.89 2.95 -4.29
C PRO A 99 9.23 3.25 -5.64
N SER A 100 9.43 4.46 -6.13
CA SER A 100 8.85 5.00 -7.36
C SER A 100 9.92 5.77 -8.13
N ARG A 101 9.68 6.03 -9.42
CA ARG A 101 10.57 6.87 -10.24
C ARG A 101 10.74 8.29 -9.68
N SER A 102 9.74 8.76 -8.93
CA SER A 102 9.66 10.11 -8.38
C SER A 102 10.21 10.28 -6.96
N GLY A 103 10.88 9.25 -6.40
CA GLY A 103 11.56 9.36 -5.10
C GLY A 103 10.80 8.81 -3.90
N GLY A 104 9.98 7.76 -4.10
CA GLY A 104 9.22 7.10 -3.04
C GLY A 104 7.93 7.84 -2.73
N SER A 105 6.77 7.19 -2.90
CA SER A 105 5.48 7.83 -2.62
C SER A 105 4.51 6.87 -1.93
N MET A 106 3.68 7.44 -1.06
CA MET A 106 2.49 6.73 -0.57
C MET A 106 1.52 6.56 -1.72
N MET A 107 0.95 5.37 -1.87
CA MET A 107 -0.04 5.08 -2.89
C MET A 107 -1.43 4.94 -2.29
N ALA A 108 -2.43 5.52 -2.93
CA ALA A 108 -3.82 5.19 -2.65
C ALA A 108 -4.21 3.90 -3.38
N ARG A 109 -5.01 3.04 -2.75
CA ARG A 109 -5.71 1.95 -3.42
C ARG A 109 -7.17 2.35 -3.58
N VAL A 110 -7.70 2.26 -4.80
CA VAL A 110 -9.12 2.50 -5.03
C VAL A 110 -9.92 1.30 -4.51
N SER A 111 -10.68 1.50 -3.44
CA SER A 111 -11.57 0.46 -2.88
C SER A 111 -12.84 0.29 -3.69
N ILE A 112 -13.41 1.39 -4.18
CA ILE A 112 -14.65 1.42 -4.96
C ILE A 112 -14.44 2.35 -6.15
N SER A 113 -14.71 1.83 -7.35
CA SER A 113 -14.78 2.61 -8.58
C SER A 113 -16.14 2.39 -9.24
N MET A 114 -16.69 3.43 -9.83
CA MET A 114 -17.99 3.40 -10.49
C MET A 114 -17.86 3.99 -11.89
N ALA A 115 -18.45 3.32 -12.88
CA ALA A 115 -18.42 3.73 -14.27
C ALA A 115 -19.79 3.52 -14.92
N ILE A 116 -20.08 4.32 -15.96
CA ILE A 116 -21.30 4.17 -16.75
C ILE A 116 -20.95 3.45 -18.05
N SER A 117 -21.68 2.38 -18.37
CA SER A 117 -21.52 1.70 -19.66
C SER A 117 -21.77 2.67 -20.82
N ALA A 118 -20.86 2.71 -21.79
CA ALA A 118 -21.02 3.50 -23.01
C ALA A 118 -22.29 3.12 -23.80
N SER A 119 -22.79 1.89 -23.65
CA SER A 119 -24.01 1.40 -24.30
C SER A 119 -25.29 1.63 -23.49
N SER A 120 -25.21 2.24 -22.31
CA SER A 120 -26.39 2.53 -21.48
C SER A 120 -27.37 3.44 -22.22
N ARG A 121 -28.67 3.10 -22.17
CA ARG A 121 -29.75 3.95 -22.69
C ARG A 121 -30.21 5.03 -21.70
N ASN A 122 -29.78 4.93 -20.44
CA ASN A 122 -30.17 5.82 -19.34
C ASN A 122 -28.95 6.59 -18.83
N GLN A 123 -28.19 7.21 -19.75
CA GLN A 123 -26.93 7.88 -19.44
C GLN A 123 -27.11 9.01 -18.41
N LYS A 124 -28.21 9.76 -18.52
CA LYS A 124 -28.48 10.91 -17.66
C LYS A 124 -28.78 10.46 -16.22
N GLU A 125 -29.65 9.47 -16.07
CA GLU A 125 -30.06 8.91 -14.77
C GLU A 125 -28.89 8.21 -14.09
N ALA A 126 -28.07 7.48 -14.85
CA ALA A 126 -26.85 6.88 -14.32
C ALA A 126 -25.87 7.95 -13.81
N TRP A 127 -25.75 9.08 -14.53
CA TRP A 127 -24.92 10.20 -14.06
C TRP A 127 -25.46 10.85 -12.78
N GLU A 128 -26.78 11.03 -12.69
CA GLU A 128 -27.42 11.51 -11.47
C GLU A 128 -27.16 10.58 -10.28
N PHE A 129 -27.24 9.27 -10.49
CA PHE A 129 -26.93 8.27 -9.47
C PHE A 129 -25.46 8.32 -9.03
N LEU A 130 -24.50 8.39 -9.96
CA LEU A 130 -23.09 8.50 -9.58
C LEU A 130 -22.80 9.78 -8.79
N ARG A 131 -23.39 10.92 -9.18
CA ARG A 131 -23.26 12.19 -8.43
C ARG A 131 -23.82 12.08 -7.02
N PHE A 132 -24.95 11.38 -6.87
CA PHE A 132 -25.52 11.11 -5.56
C PHE A 132 -24.57 10.28 -4.69
N MET A 133 -24.06 9.16 -5.22
CA MET A 133 -23.16 8.25 -4.48
C MET A 133 -21.87 8.94 -4.00
N VAL A 134 -21.34 9.91 -4.76
CA VAL A 134 -20.10 10.63 -4.39
C VAL A 134 -20.36 11.97 -3.69
N SER A 135 -21.61 12.32 -3.41
CA SER A 135 -21.95 13.56 -2.70
C SER A 135 -21.43 13.54 -1.25
N ASP A 136 -21.19 14.73 -0.70
CA ASP A 136 -20.77 14.90 0.70
C ASP A 136 -21.73 14.17 1.65
N GLU A 137 -23.03 14.41 1.50
CA GLU A 137 -24.09 13.82 2.34
C GLU A 137 -24.06 12.29 2.33
N GLN A 138 -23.91 11.67 1.16
CA GLN A 138 -23.86 10.21 1.08
C GLN A 138 -22.57 9.65 1.68
N GLN A 139 -21.43 10.32 1.49
CA GLN A 139 -20.18 9.88 2.09
C GLN A 139 -20.15 10.10 3.62
N GLU A 140 -20.74 11.17 4.12
CA GLU A 140 -20.96 11.41 5.55
C GLU A 140 -21.82 10.29 6.14
N MET A 141 -22.95 9.96 5.51
CA MET A 141 -23.82 8.86 5.93
C MET A 141 -23.08 7.51 5.94
N MET A 142 -22.25 7.21 4.93
CA MET A 142 -21.45 5.99 4.91
C MET A 142 -20.38 5.93 6.01
N THR A 143 -19.86 7.09 6.42
CA THR A 143 -18.87 7.22 7.50
C THR A 143 -19.53 7.41 8.86
N GLU A 144 -20.87 7.37 8.95
CA GLU A 144 -21.54 7.53 10.23
C GLU A 144 -21.19 6.43 11.23
N SER A 145 -21.00 5.22 10.72
CA SER A 145 -20.56 4.06 11.48
C SER A 145 -19.04 3.91 11.38
N LEU A 146 -18.39 3.62 12.50
CA LEU A 146 -16.97 3.23 12.54
C LEU A 146 -16.68 1.87 11.88
N ASN A 147 -17.71 1.18 11.35
CA ASN A 147 -17.54 -0.02 10.52
C ASN A 147 -17.15 0.30 9.06
N CYS A 148 -17.03 1.59 8.71
CA CYS A 148 -16.59 2.04 7.41
C CYS A 148 -15.08 1.81 7.23
N ASN A 149 -14.71 0.72 6.55
CA ASN A 149 -13.32 0.32 6.29
C ASN A 149 -12.74 0.99 5.02
N PHE A 150 -12.95 2.28 4.84
CA PHE A 150 -12.34 3.05 3.75
C PHE A 150 -12.19 4.54 4.09
N ILE A 151 -11.30 5.20 3.35
CA ILE A 151 -11.08 6.64 3.43
C ILE A 151 -12.02 7.31 2.41
N PRO A 152 -12.96 8.17 2.83
CA PRO A 152 -13.83 8.87 1.89
C PRO A 152 -13.04 9.87 1.04
N VAL A 153 -13.52 10.14 -0.17
CA VAL A 153 -12.90 11.16 -1.06
C VAL A 153 -13.43 12.56 -0.77
N SER A 154 -14.58 12.69 -0.12
CA SER A 154 -15.05 13.97 0.40
C SER A 154 -14.24 14.40 1.63
N ARG A 155 -13.73 15.64 1.60
CA ARG A 155 -13.03 16.25 2.75
C ARG A 155 -13.92 16.29 3.99
N LYS A 156 -15.19 16.66 3.84
CA LYS A 156 -16.12 16.77 4.98
C LYS A 156 -16.37 15.42 5.64
N ALA A 157 -16.63 14.39 4.82
CA ALA A 157 -16.81 13.04 5.33
C ALA A 157 -15.54 12.50 6.00
N LEU A 158 -14.36 12.83 5.48
CA LEU A 158 -13.08 12.47 6.10
C LEU A 158 -12.90 13.13 7.47
N ASP A 159 -13.17 14.44 7.54
CA ASP A 159 -13.06 15.20 8.79
C ASP A 159 -14.03 14.64 9.85
N LEU A 160 -15.29 14.37 9.47
CA LEU A 160 -16.28 13.73 10.33
C LEU A 160 -15.85 12.34 10.81
N GLN A 161 -15.32 11.51 9.92
CA GLN A 161 -14.82 10.17 10.26
C GLN A 161 -13.67 10.25 11.28
N ASN A 162 -12.74 11.20 11.10
CA ASN A 162 -11.61 11.41 12.00
C ASN A 162 -12.07 11.92 13.37
N GLU A 163 -12.99 12.89 13.42
CA GLU A 163 -13.59 13.38 14.66
C GLU A 163 -14.24 12.24 15.48
N LYS A 164 -15.01 11.38 14.81
CA LYS A 164 -15.63 10.21 15.45
C LYS A 164 -14.62 9.22 15.98
N TRP A 165 -13.53 8.96 15.24
CA TRP A 165 -12.46 8.10 15.73
C TRP A 165 -11.76 8.68 16.96
N MET A 166 -11.55 10.01 16.99
CA MET A 166 -10.96 10.71 18.13
C MET A 166 -11.87 10.67 19.36
N GLU A 167 -13.17 10.92 19.19
CA GLU A 167 -14.18 10.83 20.25
C GLU A 167 -14.26 9.40 20.81
N PHE A 168 -14.45 8.41 19.93
CA PHE A 168 -14.49 7.00 20.32
C PHE A 168 -13.21 6.56 21.03
N ASN A 169 -12.04 6.99 20.57
CA ASN A 169 -10.77 6.65 21.20
C ASN A 169 -10.67 7.23 22.62
N ARG A 170 -11.08 8.49 22.81
CA ARG A 170 -11.14 9.15 24.12
C ARG A 170 -12.05 8.40 25.08
N GLU A 171 -13.29 8.13 24.67
CA GLU A 171 -14.25 7.38 25.50
C GLU A 171 -13.72 5.99 25.86
N ARG A 172 -13.06 5.31 24.91
CA ARG A 172 -12.48 3.97 25.14
C ARG A 172 -11.34 4.02 26.15
N ILE A 173 -10.52 5.07 26.15
CA ILE A 173 -9.43 5.26 27.11
C ILE A 173 -10.00 5.60 28.49
N GLU A 174 -10.97 6.51 28.58
CA GLU A 174 -11.61 6.91 29.84
C GLU A 174 -12.29 5.73 30.53
N ASN A 175 -12.88 4.82 29.76
CA ASN A 175 -13.56 3.62 30.26
C ASN A 175 -12.67 2.36 30.24
N TYR A 176 -11.37 2.50 30.02
CA TYR A 176 -10.47 1.35 29.92
C TYR A 176 -10.35 0.61 31.26
N VAL A 177 -10.57 -0.70 31.22
CA VAL A 177 -10.35 -1.60 32.36
C VAL A 177 -9.19 -2.54 32.00
N PRO A 178 -8.05 -2.49 32.71
CA PRO A 178 -6.91 -3.36 32.44
C PRO A 178 -7.27 -4.84 32.52
N ASP A 179 -6.80 -5.64 31.56
CA ASP A 179 -6.93 -7.10 31.62
C ASP A 179 -5.83 -7.67 32.53
N PRO A 180 -6.16 -8.35 33.64
CA PRO A 180 -5.15 -8.93 34.54
C PRO A 180 -4.24 -9.96 33.86
N ARG A 181 -4.65 -10.53 32.71
CA ARG A 181 -3.84 -11.45 31.91
C ARG A 181 -2.75 -10.73 31.10
N TYR A 182 -2.92 -9.43 30.84
CA TYR A 182 -2.02 -8.60 30.04
C TYR A 182 -1.75 -7.27 30.77
N PRO A 183 -1.05 -7.30 31.92
CA PRO A 183 -0.90 -6.13 32.79
C PRO A 183 -0.13 -4.96 32.14
N ASP A 184 0.65 -5.24 31.10
CA ASP A 184 1.44 -4.24 30.36
C ASP A 184 0.72 -3.70 29.11
N GLU A 185 -0.45 -4.26 28.76
CA GLU A 185 -1.24 -3.78 27.62
C GLU A 185 -1.84 -2.41 27.94
N LYS A 186 -1.65 -1.45 27.04
CA LYS A 186 -2.23 -0.12 27.14
C LYS A 186 -3.25 0.06 26.02
N PRO A 187 -4.34 0.82 26.25
CA PRO A 187 -5.23 1.16 25.15
C PRO A 187 -4.46 2.01 24.13
N LEU A 188 -4.56 1.64 22.84
CA LEU A 188 -4.05 2.48 21.75
C LEU A 188 -4.59 3.92 21.90
N GLU A 189 -3.67 4.88 21.91
CA GLU A 189 -3.94 6.31 22.00
C GLU A 189 -3.85 6.98 20.64
N ILE A 190 -4.89 7.74 20.27
CA ILE A 190 -4.94 8.56 19.06
C ILE A 190 -4.93 10.02 19.49
N THR A 191 -3.82 10.69 19.21
CA THR A 191 -3.60 12.11 19.55
C THR A 191 -3.80 13.01 18.34
N GLU A 192 -3.88 14.32 18.57
CA GLU A 192 -3.86 15.33 17.51
C GLU A 192 -2.60 15.25 16.63
N GLU A 193 -1.47 14.83 17.20
CA GLU A 193 -0.23 14.60 16.44
C GLU A 193 -0.40 13.40 15.49
N THR A 194 -0.99 12.30 15.96
CA THR A 194 -1.31 11.13 15.11
C THR A 194 -2.26 11.51 13.99
N LEU A 195 -3.29 12.31 14.26
CA LEU A 195 -4.19 12.83 13.23
C LEU A 195 -3.45 13.72 12.22
N SER A 196 -2.60 14.64 12.70
CA SER A 196 -1.82 15.53 11.83
C SER A 196 -0.88 14.76 10.88
N GLU A 197 -0.19 13.74 11.39
CA GLU A 197 0.67 12.88 10.57
C GLU A 197 -0.12 12.07 9.54
N TYR A 198 -1.26 11.50 9.95
CA TYR A 198 -2.18 10.80 9.06
C TYR A 198 -2.63 11.70 7.90
N MET A 199 -3.08 12.92 8.21
CA MET A 199 -3.53 13.88 7.20
C MET A 199 -2.40 14.30 6.26
N LYS A 200 -1.19 14.53 6.78
CA LYS A 200 -0.01 14.81 5.94
C LYS A 200 0.29 13.68 4.95
N ILE A 201 0.15 12.42 5.39
CA ILE A 201 0.31 11.27 4.49
C ILE A 201 -0.74 11.33 3.39
N LEU A 202 -2.04 11.48 3.72
CA LEU A 202 -3.09 11.55 2.71
C LEU A 202 -2.87 12.68 1.71
N GLU A 203 -2.46 13.86 2.18
CA GLU A 203 -2.18 15.03 1.35
C GLU A 203 -0.91 14.89 0.49
N SER A 204 -0.02 13.95 0.83
CA SER A 204 1.18 13.63 0.06
C SER A 204 0.95 12.64 -1.08
N ILE A 205 -0.16 11.89 -1.07
CA ILE A 205 -0.42 10.86 -2.06
C ILE A 205 -0.57 11.48 -3.45
N ARG A 206 0.22 11.00 -4.41
CA ARG A 206 0.15 11.41 -5.83
C ARG A 206 -0.13 10.26 -6.78
N LEU A 207 -0.06 9.03 -6.27
CA LEU A 207 -0.08 7.81 -7.07
C LEU A 207 -1.22 6.92 -6.59
N VAL A 208 -1.86 6.28 -7.56
CA VAL A 208 -2.85 5.24 -7.32
C VAL A 208 -2.20 3.90 -7.61
N SER A 209 -2.22 3.00 -6.63
CA SER A 209 -1.77 1.63 -6.80
C SER A 209 -2.56 0.99 -7.92
N SER A 210 -1.83 0.56 -8.95
CA SER A 210 -2.33 -0.28 -10.02
C SER A 210 -1.49 -1.54 -10.05
N SER A 211 -2.14 -2.66 -10.35
CA SER A 211 -1.47 -3.94 -10.51
C SER A 211 -1.53 -4.33 -11.98
N ASP A 212 -0.39 -4.72 -12.54
CA ASP A 212 -0.33 -5.41 -13.81
C ASP A 212 0.38 -6.76 -13.59
N PRO A 213 -0.38 -7.83 -13.26
CA PRO A 213 0.21 -9.13 -12.93
C PRO A 213 1.07 -9.70 -14.05
N GLU A 214 0.72 -9.42 -15.31
CA GLU A 214 1.45 -9.91 -16.47
C GLU A 214 2.81 -9.21 -16.61
N LEU A 215 2.83 -7.87 -16.50
CA LEU A 215 4.09 -7.12 -16.45
C LEU A 215 4.94 -7.49 -15.24
N MET A 216 4.32 -7.70 -14.08
CA MET A 216 5.03 -8.15 -12.89
C MET A 216 5.65 -9.54 -13.10
N SER A 217 4.96 -10.47 -13.75
CA SER A 217 5.52 -11.79 -14.08
C SER A 217 6.77 -11.68 -14.94
N ILE A 218 6.74 -10.83 -15.98
CA ILE A 218 7.91 -10.57 -16.83
C ILE A 218 9.08 -10.06 -16.00
N VAL A 219 8.84 -9.05 -15.17
CA VAL A 219 9.88 -8.46 -14.31
C VAL A 219 10.49 -9.52 -13.38
N MET A 220 9.64 -10.33 -12.73
CA MET A 220 10.09 -11.38 -11.82
C MET A 220 10.90 -12.47 -12.52
N GLU A 221 10.45 -12.94 -13.68
CA GLU A 221 11.11 -13.99 -14.46
C GLU A 221 12.50 -13.57 -14.94
N ASP A 222 12.62 -12.37 -15.54
CA ASP A 222 13.88 -11.91 -16.12
C ASP A 222 14.86 -11.41 -15.04
N ALA A 223 14.37 -10.75 -13.98
CA ALA A 223 15.23 -10.26 -12.90
C ALA A 223 15.94 -11.40 -12.15
N ALA A 224 15.36 -12.60 -12.11
CA ALA A 224 15.99 -13.77 -11.51
C ALA A 224 17.36 -14.10 -12.14
N GLY A 225 17.52 -13.89 -13.46
CA GLY A 225 18.80 -14.08 -14.15
C GLY A 225 19.88 -13.09 -13.71
N TYR A 226 19.50 -11.85 -13.40
CA TYR A 226 20.41 -10.85 -12.86
C TYR A 226 20.81 -11.16 -11.41
N PHE A 227 19.87 -11.62 -10.58
CA PHE A 227 20.13 -11.96 -9.19
C PHE A 227 21.00 -13.22 -9.01
N THR A 228 21.09 -14.06 -10.05
CA THR A 228 21.88 -15.29 -10.05
C THR A 228 23.17 -15.19 -10.88
N ASP A 229 23.58 -13.98 -11.27
CA ASP A 229 24.76 -13.71 -12.10
C ASP A 229 24.77 -14.40 -13.48
N GLN A 230 23.62 -14.88 -13.94
CA GLN A 230 23.47 -15.52 -15.24
C GLN A 230 23.41 -14.49 -16.38
N ARG A 231 22.90 -13.28 -16.10
CA ARG A 231 22.68 -12.21 -17.08
C ARG A 231 23.11 -10.86 -16.50
N SER A 232 23.58 -9.97 -17.36
CA SER A 232 23.92 -8.60 -16.96
C SER A 232 22.65 -7.76 -16.69
N LEU A 233 22.79 -6.68 -15.92
CA LEU A 233 21.68 -5.76 -15.62
C LEU A 233 21.07 -5.18 -16.91
N ASP A 234 21.91 -4.67 -17.81
CA ASP A 234 21.49 -4.10 -19.09
C ASP A 234 20.72 -5.10 -19.94
N GLU A 235 21.18 -6.35 -19.99
CA GLU A 235 20.52 -7.40 -20.76
C GLU A 235 19.14 -7.74 -20.19
N VAL A 236 19.02 -7.84 -18.87
CA VAL A 236 17.75 -8.10 -18.17
C VAL A 236 16.77 -6.95 -18.40
N CYS A 237 17.19 -5.70 -18.18
CA CYS A 237 16.37 -4.51 -18.42
C CYS A 237 15.87 -4.44 -19.86
N ARG A 238 16.75 -4.71 -20.83
CA ARG A 238 16.38 -4.74 -22.26
C ARG A 238 15.38 -5.85 -22.58
N THR A 239 15.50 -7.03 -21.99
CA THR A 239 14.51 -8.12 -22.21
C THR A 239 13.16 -7.77 -21.59
N ILE A 240 13.14 -7.27 -20.36
CA ILE A 240 11.91 -6.80 -19.70
C ILE A 240 11.23 -5.72 -20.56
N SER A 241 11.98 -4.72 -21.00
CA SER A 241 11.51 -3.63 -21.87
C SER A 241 10.87 -4.15 -23.15
N ASN A 242 11.54 -5.06 -23.87
CA ASN A 242 10.99 -5.63 -25.11
C ASN A 242 9.69 -6.41 -24.87
N ARG A 243 9.65 -7.28 -23.85
CA ARG A 243 8.47 -8.08 -23.51
C ARG A 243 7.30 -7.21 -23.06
N ALA A 244 7.57 -6.23 -22.19
CA ALA A 244 6.57 -5.28 -21.72
C ALA A 244 5.99 -4.45 -22.87
N LYS A 245 6.84 -3.98 -23.79
CA LYS A 245 6.42 -3.21 -24.96
C LYS A 245 5.46 -4.00 -25.84
N THR A 246 5.72 -5.30 -26.07
CA THR A 246 4.80 -6.17 -26.82
C THR A 246 3.43 -6.22 -26.17
N ILE A 247 3.34 -6.46 -24.86
CA ILE A 247 2.06 -6.49 -24.12
C ILE A 247 1.32 -5.16 -24.22
N VAL A 248 2.03 -4.05 -24.01
CA VAL A 248 1.42 -2.71 -24.04
C VAL A 248 0.86 -2.40 -25.43
N GLN A 249 1.55 -2.84 -26.50
CA GLN A 249 1.08 -2.69 -27.87
C GLN A 249 -0.13 -3.57 -28.21
N GLU A 250 -0.26 -4.74 -27.59
CA GLU A 250 -1.41 -5.63 -27.79
C GLU A 250 -2.69 -5.12 -27.10
N ARG A 251 -2.54 -4.26 -26.09
CA ARG A 251 -3.64 -3.70 -25.29
C ARG A 251 -4.13 -2.33 -25.77
N GLY A 252 -3.39 -1.67 -26.68
CA GLY A 252 -3.76 -0.38 -27.29
C GLY A 252 -4.46 -0.56 -28.63
#